data_AF-A0AA90QMG9-F1
#
_entry.id   AF-A0AA90QMG9-F1
#
_cell.length_a   1.000
_cell.length_b   1.000
_cell.length_c   1.000
_cell.angle_alpha   90.00
_cell.angle_beta   90.00
_cell.angle_gamma   90.00
#
_symmetry.space_group_name_H-M   'P 1'
#
loop_
_entity.id
_entity.type
_entity.pdbx_description
1 polymer ?
#
loop_
_entity_poly.entity_id
_entity_poly.type
_entity_poly.pdbx_seq_one_letter_code
_entity_poly.pdbx_strand_id
1 'polypeptide(L)'
;MTTPENPYTAPASMPARRVSPRLRQLAYALALLVAAHLLAAILYGGEYMTLVSTGAVSSINLFSSTAASLCLYAGTLRLLRDAERGRAFFIVAVGGFMMSLRGWWPFGGAAMLVISGIGLAAAGALLAHFAQQQLRDVEPR
;
A
#
# COMPACT_ATOMS: atom_id res chain seq x y z
N MET A 1 28.44 19.30 42.27
CA MET A 1 27.06 19.35 42.82
C MET A 1 26.15 18.83 41.71
N THR A 2 25.77 17.56 41.75
CA THR A 2 24.91 16.92 40.75
C THR A 2 23.46 17.11 41.18
N THR A 3 22.64 17.78 40.37
CA THR A 3 21.20 17.92 40.62
C THR A 3 20.55 16.54 40.64
N PRO A 4 19.74 16.21 41.67
CA PRO A 4 19.02 14.93 41.74
C PRO A 4 18.03 14.80 40.58
N GLU A 5 17.98 13.63 39.96
CA GLU A 5 17.05 13.31 38.87
C GLU A 5 15.61 13.47 39.35
N ASN A 6 14.84 14.34 38.71
CA ASN A 6 13.45 14.61 39.06
C ASN A 6 12.56 13.41 38.66
N PRO A 7 11.90 12.72 39.61
CA PRO A 7 11.05 11.55 39.32
C PRO A 7 9.78 11.87 38.52
N TYR A 8 9.43 13.15 38.41
CA TYR A 8 8.26 13.65 37.68
C TYR A 8 8.62 14.24 36.32
N THR A 9 9.86 14.04 35.85
CA THR A 9 10.23 14.44 34.49
C THR A 9 9.37 13.65 33.52
N ALA A 10 8.49 14.34 32.77
CA ALA A 10 7.70 13.70 31.74
C ALA A 10 8.65 12.89 30.82
N PRO A 11 8.29 11.64 30.45
CA PRO A 11 9.13 10.87 29.55
C PRO A 11 9.41 11.75 28.33
N ALA A 12 10.70 11.92 28.03
CA ALA A 12 11.14 12.77 26.93
C ALA A 12 10.26 12.47 25.73
N SER A 13 9.46 13.45 25.30
CA SER A 13 8.54 13.28 24.18
C SER A 13 9.35 12.70 23.04
N MET A 14 9.10 11.44 22.68
CA MET A 14 9.84 10.79 21.59
C MET A 14 9.85 11.79 20.43
N PRO A 15 11.02 12.19 19.91
CA PRO A 15 11.05 13.12 18.81
C PRO A 15 10.17 12.51 17.74
N ALA A 16 9.11 13.24 17.34
CA ALA A 16 8.24 12.81 16.26
C ALA A 16 9.16 12.31 15.15
N ARG A 17 9.13 11.01 14.85
CA ARG A 17 10.11 10.35 13.97
C ARG A 17 9.84 10.91 12.58
N ARG A 18 10.47 12.04 12.26
CA ARG A 18 10.08 12.94 11.17
C ARG A 18 10.60 12.36 9.87
N VAL A 19 9.74 11.60 9.20
CA VAL A 19 9.89 11.30 7.77
C VAL A 19 9.94 12.63 7.00
N SER A 20 10.82 12.71 5.99
CA SER A 20 11.00 13.94 5.22
C SER A 20 9.68 14.43 4.58
N PRO A 21 9.45 15.76 4.47
CA PRO A 21 8.21 16.32 3.94
C PRO A 21 7.92 15.88 2.49
N ARG A 22 8.97 15.68 1.68
CA ARG A 22 8.86 15.14 0.33
C ARG A 22 8.29 13.73 0.31
N LEU A 23 8.77 12.86 1.20
CA LEU A 23 8.30 11.47 1.27
C LEU A 23 6.84 11.41 1.76
N ARG A 24 6.46 12.33 2.65
CA ARG A 24 5.07 12.49 3.08
C ARG A 24 4.16 12.98 1.95
N GLN A 25 4.60 13.93 1.12
CA GLN A 25 3.86 14.36 -0.08
C GLN A 25 3.67 13.21 -1.07
N LEU A 26 4.73 12.43 -1.34
CA LEU A 26 4.64 11.24 -2.19
C LEU A 26 3.67 10.19 -1.62
N ALA A 27 3.62 10.03 -0.29
CA ALA A 27 2.68 9.12 0.36
C ALA A 27 1.23 9.57 0.19
N TYR A 28 0.96 10.88 0.26
CA TYR A 28 -0.38 11.43 -0.04
C TYR A 28 -0.74 11.31 -1.52
N ALA A 29 0.19 11.54 -2.44
CA ALA A 29 -0.03 11.36 -3.86
C ALA A 29 -0.34 9.90 -4.20
N LEU A 30 0.41 8.95 -3.62
CA LEU A 30 0.13 7.52 -3.73
C LEU A 30 -1.25 7.19 -3.16
N ALA A 31 -1.60 7.72 -1.99
CA ALA A 31 -2.90 7.49 -1.38
C ALA A 31 -4.06 7.97 -2.25
N LEU A 32 -3.91 9.13 -2.90
CA LEU A 32 -4.88 9.64 -3.85
C LEU A 32 -5.03 8.71 -5.07
N LEU A 33 -3.91 8.23 -5.62
CA LEU A 33 -3.93 7.29 -6.74
C LEU A 33 -4.55 5.94 -6.36
N VAL A 34 -4.28 5.44 -5.16
CA VAL A 34 -4.90 4.21 -4.64
C VAL A 34 -6.40 4.39 -4.41
N ALA A 35 -6.83 5.56 -3.93
CA ALA A 35 -8.25 5.88 -3.81
C ALA A 35 -8.94 5.94 -5.18
N ALA A 36 -8.30 6.56 -6.18
CA ALA A 36 -8.81 6.59 -7.56
C ALA A 36 -8.87 5.17 -8.17
N HIS A 37 -7.85 4.35 -7.93
CA HIS A 37 -7.82 2.95 -8.36
C HIS A 37 -8.95 2.14 -7.70
N LEU A 38 -9.19 2.33 -6.40
CA LEU A 38 -10.29 1.66 -5.69
C LEU A 38 -11.66 2.11 -6.22
N LEU A 39 -11.83 3.41 -6.48
CA LEU A 39 -13.05 3.93 -7.09
C LEU A 39 -13.30 3.31 -8.47
N ALA A 40 -12.27 3.21 -9.31
CA ALA A 40 -12.37 2.53 -10.59
C ALA A 40 -12.75 1.05 -10.40
N ALA A 41 -12.11 0.33 -9.48
CA ALA A 41 -12.45 -1.05 -9.18
C ALA A 41 -13.90 -1.24 -8.71
N ILE A 42 -14.47 -0.27 -7.98
CA ILE A 42 -15.88 -0.29 -7.56
C ILE A 42 -16.81 -0.04 -8.77
N LEU A 43 -16.52 0.97 -9.58
CA LEU A 43 -17.34 1.33 -10.74
C LEU A 43 -17.38 0.22 -11.78
N TYR A 44 -16.24 -0.42 -12.05
CA TYR A 44 -16.13 -1.49 -13.03
C TYR A 44 -16.34 -2.89 -12.44
N GLY A 45 -16.54 -3.01 -11.12
CA GLY A 45 -16.65 -4.31 -10.43
C GLY A 45 -17.80 -5.19 -10.96
N GLY A 46 -18.87 -4.58 -11.48
CA GLY A 46 -19.96 -5.30 -12.13
C GLY A 46 -19.49 -6.10 -13.35
N GLU A 47 -18.64 -5.50 -14.19
CA GLU A 47 -18.10 -6.16 -15.40
C GLU A 47 -17.23 -7.36 -15.03
N TYR A 48 -16.44 -7.25 -13.96
CA TYR A 48 -15.63 -8.35 -13.43
C TYR A 48 -16.50 -9.52 -12.98
N MET A 49 -17.60 -9.22 -12.27
CA MET A 49 -18.55 -10.26 -11.84
C MET A 49 -19.25 -10.92 -13.03
N THR A 50 -19.60 -10.16 -14.07
CA THR A 50 -20.19 -10.70 -15.30
C THR A 50 -19.21 -11.62 -16.05
N LEU A 51 -17.92 -11.25 -16.13
CA LEU A 51 -16.90 -12.10 -16.76
C LEU A 51 -16.67 -13.41 -16.01
N VAL A 52 -16.76 -13.39 -14.68
CA VAL A 52 -16.66 -14.60 -13.86
C VAL A 52 -17.92 -15.45 -13.94
N SER A 53 -19.12 -14.83 -13.91
CA SER A 53 -20.39 -15.57 -13.95
C SER A 53 -20.64 -16.25 -15.29
N THR A 54 -20.13 -15.68 -16.38
CA THR A 54 -20.15 -16.27 -17.73
C THR A 54 -19.08 -17.36 -17.93
N GLY A 55 -18.20 -17.58 -16.95
CA GLY A 55 -17.10 -18.54 -17.03
C GLY A 55 -15.93 -18.10 -17.90
N ALA A 56 -15.93 -16.85 -18.40
CA ALA A 56 -14.87 -16.30 -19.22
C ALA A 56 -13.56 -16.11 -18.42
N VAL A 57 -13.67 -15.88 -17.10
CA VAL A 57 -12.56 -15.78 -16.16
C VAL A 57 -12.81 -16.66 -14.95
N SER A 58 -11.80 -17.39 -14.49
CA SER A 58 -11.90 -18.17 -13.25
C SER A 58 -12.12 -17.27 -12.03
N SER A 59 -13.02 -17.67 -11.13
CA SER A 59 -13.30 -16.97 -9.87
C SER A 59 -12.05 -16.76 -9.01
N ILE A 60 -11.01 -17.60 -9.15
CA ILE A 60 -9.76 -17.44 -8.41
C ILE A 60 -9.03 -16.15 -8.76
N ASN A 61 -9.15 -15.67 -10.01
CA ASN A 61 -8.55 -14.41 -10.45
C ASN A 61 -9.27 -13.21 -9.82
N LEU A 62 -10.58 -13.33 -9.63
CA LEU A 62 -11.37 -12.32 -8.92
C LEU A 62 -11.00 -12.29 -7.44
N PHE A 63 -10.97 -13.44 -6.76
CA PHE A 63 -10.59 -13.50 -5.35
C PHE A 63 -9.17 -12.97 -5.11
N SER A 64 -8.20 -13.36 -5.93
CA SER A 64 -6.83 -12.87 -5.81
C SER A 64 -6.70 -11.38 -6.10
N SER A 65 -7.40 -10.85 -7.11
CA SER A 65 -7.42 -9.41 -7.40
C SER A 65 -8.05 -8.60 -6.27
N THR A 66 -9.17 -9.07 -5.72
CA THR A 66 -9.84 -8.42 -4.59
C THR A 66 -8.97 -8.44 -3.34
N ALA A 67 -8.35 -9.58 -3.01
CA ALA A 67 -7.42 -9.70 -1.90
C ALA A 67 -6.20 -8.78 -2.09
N ALA A 68 -5.65 -8.71 -3.31
CA ALA A 68 -4.55 -7.83 -3.64
C ALA A 68 -4.93 -6.34 -3.48
N SER A 69 -6.10 -5.93 -3.94
CA SER A 69 -6.64 -4.58 -3.75
C SER A 69 -6.83 -4.23 -2.27
N LEU A 70 -7.32 -5.18 -1.46
CA LEU A 70 -7.41 -5.00 0.00
C LEU A 70 -6.04 -4.83 0.64
N CYS A 71 -5.04 -5.62 0.23
CA CYS A 71 -3.66 -5.47 0.69
C CYS A 71 -3.08 -4.12 0.26
N LEU A 72 -3.31 -3.68 -0.98
CA LEU A 72 -2.87 -2.38 -1.46
C LEU A 72 -3.46 -1.24 -0.62
N TYR A 73 -4.76 -1.30 -0.33
CA TYR A 73 -5.44 -0.31 0.52
C TYR A 73 -4.92 -0.33 1.96
N ALA A 74 -4.81 -1.51 2.57
CA ALA A 74 -4.27 -1.66 3.93
C ALA A 74 -2.82 -1.19 4.04
N GLY A 75 -1.98 -1.50 3.05
CA GLY A 75 -0.59 -1.04 2.94
C GLY A 75 -0.51 0.49 2.87
N THR A 76 -1.40 1.11 2.09
CA THR A 76 -1.51 2.56 1.96
C THR A 76 -1.92 3.24 3.26
N LEU A 77 -2.95 2.72 3.95
CA LEU A 77 -3.35 3.23 5.26
C LEU A 77 -2.24 3.10 6.30
N ARG A 78 -1.51 1.96 6.30
CA ARG A 78 -0.37 1.77 7.18
C ARG A 78 0.77 2.71 6.85
N LEU A 79 1.07 2.93 5.57
CA LEU A 79 2.11 3.88 5.16
C LEU A 79 1.82 5.30 5.67
N LEU A 80 0.56 5.71 5.70
CA LEU A 80 0.14 7.01 6.21
C LEU A 80 0.16 7.13 7.74
N ARG A 81 -0.05 6.03 8.47
CA ARG A 81 -0.10 6.01 9.94
C ARG A 81 1.27 5.68 10.57
N ASP A 82 1.88 4.59 10.14
CA ASP A 82 3.12 4.02 10.68
C ASP A 82 3.98 3.47 9.53
N ALA A 83 4.95 4.28 9.09
CA ALA A 83 5.74 3.97 7.89
C ALA A 83 6.54 2.66 7.98
N GLU A 84 6.75 2.11 9.19
CA GLU A 84 7.52 0.87 9.38
C GLU A 84 6.80 -0.42 8.98
N ARG A 85 5.46 -0.47 8.95
CA ARG A 85 4.70 -1.74 8.85
C ARG A 85 3.87 -1.93 7.58
N GLY A 86 3.97 -1.02 6.61
CA GLY A 86 3.19 -1.06 5.36
C GLY A 86 3.77 -1.92 4.23
N ARG A 87 5.09 -2.13 4.20
CA ARG A 87 5.80 -2.74 3.05
C ARG A 87 5.34 -4.14 2.69
N ALA A 88 5.09 -5.00 3.68
CA ALA A 88 4.68 -6.39 3.43
C ALA A 88 3.34 -6.48 2.67
N PHE A 89 2.40 -5.59 2.98
CA PHE A 89 1.10 -5.55 2.30
C PHE A 89 1.24 -5.19 0.82
N PHE A 90 2.13 -4.25 0.50
CA PHE A 90 2.42 -3.90 -0.89
C PHE A 90 3.05 -5.08 -1.66
N ILE A 91 3.97 -5.83 -1.05
CA ILE A 91 4.57 -7.01 -1.68
C ILE A 91 3.51 -8.10 -1.94
N VAL A 92 2.64 -8.36 -0.97
CA VAL A 92 1.54 -9.32 -1.14
C VAL A 92 0.58 -8.84 -2.24
N ALA A 93 0.28 -7.54 -2.30
CA ALA A 93 -0.55 -6.97 -3.35
C ALA A 93 0.07 -7.17 -4.75
N VAL A 94 1.38 -6.92 -4.91
CA VAL A 94 2.09 -7.20 -6.17
C VAL A 94 1.93 -8.68 -6.54
N GLY A 95 2.17 -9.60 -5.60
CA GLY A 95 2.06 -11.04 -5.85
C GLY A 95 0.64 -11.46 -6.29
N GLY A 96 -0.39 -10.96 -5.59
CA GLY A 96 -1.78 -11.28 -5.92
C GLY A 96 -2.24 -10.71 -7.26
N PHE A 97 -1.82 -9.49 -7.61
CA PHE A 97 -2.12 -8.93 -8.94
C PHE A 97 -1.34 -9.63 -10.06
N MET A 98 -0.08 -10.01 -9.82
CA MET A 98 0.71 -10.78 -10.80
C MET A 98 0.08 -12.15 -11.09
N MET A 99 -0.38 -12.85 -10.05
CA MET A 99 -1.04 -14.15 -10.21
C MET A 99 -2.34 -14.05 -11.03
N SER A 100 -3.10 -12.98 -10.85
CA SER A 100 -4.37 -12.78 -11.56
C SER A 100 -4.20 -12.17 -12.96
N LEU A 101 -3.07 -11.52 -13.27
CA LEU A 101 -2.84 -10.80 -14.52
C LEU A 101 -3.10 -11.67 -15.76
N ARG A 102 -2.65 -12.94 -15.75
CA ARG A 102 -2.86 -13.85 -16.87
C ARG A 102 -4.34 -14.11 -17.16
N GLY A 103 -5.17 -14.17 -16.11
CA GLY A 103 -6.61 -14.36 -16.26
C GLY A 103 -7.34 -13.14 -16.83
N TRP A 104 -6.83 -11.94 -16.54
CA TRP A 104 -7.41 -10.69 -17.01
C TRP A 104 -6.86 -10.20 -18.35
N TRP A 105 -5.69 -10.71 -18.77
CA TRP A 105 -4.99 -10.29 -19.99
C TRP A 105 -5.87 -10.16 -21.25
N PRO A 106 -6.81 -11.09 -21.54
CA PRO A 106 -7.67 -10.96 -22.72
C PRO A 106 -8.68 -9.80 -22.65
N PHE A 107 -8.92 -9.26 -21.46
CA PHE A 107 -9.93 -8.25 -21.18
C PHE A 107 -9.24 -6.92 -20.88
N GLY A 108 -8.97 -6.13 -21.92
CA GLY A 108 -8.08 -4.94 -21.84
C GLY A 108 -8.38 -3.98 -20.68
N GLY A 109 -9.67 -3.66 -20.44
CA GLY A 109 -10.07 -2.81 -19.31
C GLY A 109 -9.74 -3.43 -17.94
N ALA A 110 -10.01 -4.73 -17.78
CA ALA A 110 -9.74 -5.43 -16.54
C ALA A 110 -8.23 -5.65 -16.31
N ALA A 111 -7.49 -5.96 -17.38
CA ALA A 111 -6.03 -6.07 -17.37
C ALA A 111 -5.37 -4.75 -16.97
N MET A 112 -5.86 -3.62 -17.51
CA MET A 112 -5.30 -2.30 -17.21
C MET A 112 -5.45 -1.94 -15.73
N LEU A 113 -6.58 -2.27 -15.11
CA LEU A 113 -6.76 -2.13 -13.67
C LEU A 113 -5.74 -2.97 -12.90
N VAL A 114 -5.59 -4.26 -13.21
CA VAL A 114 -4.60 -5.12 -12.54
C VAL A 114 -3.18 -4.59 -12.69
N ILE A 115 -2.78 -4.17 -13.91
CA ILE A 115 -1.48 -3.56 -14.20
C ILE A 115 -1.27 -2.28 -13.38
N SER A 116 -2.28 -1.41 -13.31
CA SER A 116 -2.20 -0.20 -12.49
C SER A 116 -2.05 -0.52 -11.00
N GLY A 117 -2.74 -1.55 -10.52
CA GLY A 117 -2.63 -2.06 -9.14
C GLY A 117 -1.21 -2.57 -8.83
N ILE A 118 -0.58 -3.27 -9.77
CA ILE A 118 0.83 -3.70 -9.67
C ILE A 118 1.75 -2.49 -9.54
N GLY A 119 1.59 -1.49 -10.42
CA GLY A 119 2.40 -0.28 -10.41
C GLY A 119 2.27 0.48 -9.08
N LEU A 120 1.04 0.64 -8.59
CA LEU A 120 0.77 1.30 -7.31
C LEU A 120 1.35 0.52 -6.13
N ALA A 121 1.22 -0.81 -6.14
CA ALA A 121 1.77 -1.67 -5.10
C ALA A 121 3.31 -1.60 -5.09
N ALA A 122 3.96 -1.66 -6.26
CA ALA A 122 5.41 -1.53 -6.38
C ALA A 122 5.90 -0.16 -5.91
N ALA A 123 5.23 0.93 -6.33
CA ALA A 123 5.54 2.28 -5.88
C ALA A 123 5.37 2.43 -4.35
N GLY A 124 4.30 1.85 -3.78
CA GLY A 124 4.07 1.81 -2.34
C GLY A 124 5.13 1.03 -1.58
N ALA A 125 5.58 -0.11 -2.11
CA ALA A 125 6.66 -0.90 -1.50
C ALA A 125 7.99 -0.14 -1.49
N LEU A 126 8.31 0.55 -2.59
CA LEU A 126 9.51 1.39 -2.72
C LEU A 126 9.45 2.58 -1.75
N LEU A 127 8.30 3.25 -1.67
CA LEU A 127 8.12 4.39 -0.78
C LEU A 127 8.19 3.99 0.69
N ALA A 128 7.59 2.85 1.06
CA ALA A 128 7.72 2.27 2.39
C ALA A 128 9.17 1.90 2.71
N HIS A 129 9.93 1.39 1.74
CA HIS A 129 11.34 1.09 1.92
C HIS A 129 12.18 2.35 2.22
N PHE A 130 11.98 3.42 1.44
CA PHE A 130 12.67 4.70 1.70
C PHE A 130 12.27 5.31 3.04
N ALA A 131 11.01 5.19 3.44
CA ALA A 131 10.56 5.66 4.74
C ALA A 131 11.26 4.89 5.88
N GLN A 132 11.35 3.56 5.77
CA GLN A 132 12.08 2.72 6.72
C GLN A 132 13.57 3.07 6.80
N GLN A 133 14.22 3.34 5.66
CA GLN A 133 15.62 3.76 5.63
C GLN A 133 15.82 5.08 6.37
N GLN A 134 15.01 6.11 6.08
CA GLN A 134 15.08 7.39 6.79
C GLN A 134 14.88 7.26 8.30
N LEU A 135 14.02 6.33 8.74
CA LEU A 135 13.78 6.10 10.16
C LEU A 135 14.93 5.38 10.88
N ARG A 136 15.67 4.51 10.17
CA ARG A 136 16.86 3.83 10.68
C ARG A 136 18.06 4.75 10.77
N ASP A 137 18.26 5.61 9.77
CA ASP A 137 19.41 6.51 9.71
C ASP A 137 19.34 7.62 10.79
N VAL A 138 18.16 7.88 11.35
CA VAL A 138 17.92 8.87 12.42
C VAL A 138 18.09 8.26 13.82
N GLU A 139 18.19 6.93 13.96
CA GLU A 139 18.33 6.25 15.25
C GLU A 139 19.81 6.27 15.68
N PRO A 140 20.21 7.08 16.68
CA PRO A 140 21.60 7.10 17.14
C PRO A 140 21.95 5.76 17.80
N ARG A 141 23.08 5.19 17.41
CA ARG A 141 23.69 4.03 18.08
C ARG A 141 24.18 4.39 19.48
#